data_AF-A0A1V9Y948-F1
#
_entry.id   AF-A0A1V9Y948-F1
#
_cell.length_a   1.000
_cell.length_b   1.000
_cell.length_c   1.000
_cell.angle_alpha   90.00
_cell.angle_beta   90.00
_cell.angle_gamma   90.00
#
_symmetry.space_group_name_H-M   'P 1'
#
loop_
_entity.id
_entity.type
_entity.pdbx_description
1 polymer ?
#
loop_
_entity_poly.entity_id
_entity_poly.type
_entity_poly.pdbx_seq_one_letter_code
_entity_poly.pdbx_strand_id
1 'polypeptide(L)'
;ICGFASDKTTCTGTCNGNPCDGQDLCDGKGNCVDVYLPSTTVCRASKGQCDVAESCTGTSGFCPADKFASSTTTCTGTCNGNPCDGVDLCDGNGNCVDKYLPSSTVCRASKGQCDIPESCTGTSGFCPTDTFASSTTTCTGTCNNNPCDGQDLCDGKGNCVD
;
A
#
# COMPACT_ATOMS: atom_id res chain seq x y z
N ILE A 1 13.15 23.41 -43.01
CA ILE A 1 13.34 22.66 -44.28
C ILE A 1 14.83 22.41 -44.45
N CYS A 2 15.26 21.16 -44.66
CA CYS A 2 16.68 20.80 -44.59
C CYS A 2 17.50 21.16 -45.83
N GLY A 3 16.98 21.08 -47.06
CA GLY A 3 17.68 21.59 -48.25
C GLY A 3 19.16 21.15 -48.35
N PHE A 4 20.09 22.12 -48.41
CA PHE A 4 21.56 21.91 -48.37
C PHE A 4 22.17 22.16 -46.98
N ALA A 5 21.35 22.16 -45.93
CA ALA A 5 21.80 22.48 -44.58
C ALA A 5 22.78 21.42 -44.05
N SER A 6 23.71 21.85 -43.19
CA SER A 6 24.68 20.97 -42.55
C SER A 6 24.00 19.96 -41.62
N ASP A 7 24.75 18.93 -41.24
CA ASP A 7 24.34 18.06 -40.15
C ASP A 7 24.00 18.90 -38.90
N LYS A 8 22.98 18.47 -38.16
CA LYS A 8 22.53 19.13 -36.92
C LYS A 8 21.89 20.51 -37.10
N THR A 9 21.55 20.90 -38.32
CA THR A 9 20.64 22.05 -38.51
C THR A 9 19.24 21.67 -38.03
N THR A 10 18.62 22.51 -37.20
CA THR A 10 17.27 22.24 -36.68
C THR A 10 16.22 22.23 -37.80
N CYS A 11 15.31 21.27 -37.74
CA CYS A 11 14.19 21.17 -38.67
C CYS A 11 12.91 20.77 -37.92
N THR A 12 11.84 20.51 -38.67
CA THR A 12 10.56 20.02 -38.12
C THR A 12 10.21 18.78 -38.91
N GLY A 13 10.27 17.64 -38.24
CA GLY A 13 10.06 16.31 -38.78
C GLY A 13 8.59 15.93 -38.75
N THR A 14 8.32 14.64 -38.57
CA THR A 14 6.97 14.08 -38.63
C THR A 14 6.37 13.80 -37.25
N CYS A 15 7.18 13.68 -36.20
CA CYS A 15 6.74 13.25 -34.87
C CYS A 15 6.64 14.39 -33.82
N ASN A 16 6.15 15.56 -34.23
CA ASN A 16 6.27 16.77 -33.41
C ASN A 16 5.29 16.86 -32.22
N GLY A 17 5.73 17.48 -31.12
CA GLY A 17 4.87 17.99 -30.05
C GLY A 17 4.44 16.97 -28.99
N ASN A 18 5.04 15.78 -29.00
CA ASN A 18 4.79 14.75 -28.00
C ASN A 18 5.75 14.88 -26.79
N PRO A 19 5.44 14.30 -25.61
CA PRO A 19 6.27 14.48 -24.40
C PRO A 19 7.72 13.99 -24.50
N CYS A 20 8.02 13.09 -25.43
CA CYS A 20 9.36 12.56 -25.69
C CYS A 20 9.97 13.06 -27.00
N ASP A 21 9.33 14.04 -27.62
CA ASP A 21 9.81 14.65 -28.86
C ASP A 21 11.01 15.56 -28.58
N GLY A 22 12.11 15.30 -29.29
CA GLY A 22 13.32 16.09 -29.23
C GLY A 22 13.36 17.13 -30.36
N GLN A 23 14.44 17.90 -30.42
CA GLN A 23 14.63 18.84 -31.53
C GLN A 23 15.17 18.09 -32.75
N ASP A 24 14.35 18.00 -33.81
CA ASP A 24 14.73 17.33 -35.06
C ASP A 24 15.89 18.02 -35.77
N LEU A 25 16.69 17.21 -36.46
CA LEU A 25 17.94 17.63 -37.06
C LEU A 25 18.07 17.14 -38.50
N CYS A 26 18.71 17.95 -39.34
CA CYS A 26 19.09 17.56 -40.69
C CYS A 26 20.25 16.57 -40.68
N ASP A 27 20.23 15.60 -41.59
CA ASP A 27 21.25 14.56 -41.76
C ASP A 27 22.43 14.97 -42.66
N GLY A 28 22.45 16.22 -43.13
CA GLY A 28 23.43 16.72 -44.10
C GLY A 28 23.23 16.22 -45.54
N LYS A 29 22.18 15.43 -45.79
CA LYS A 29 21.77 14.93 -47.13
C LYS A 29 20.44 15.53 -47.59
N GLY A 30 19.93 16.50 -46.83
CA GLY A 30 18.67 17.20 -47.12
C GLY A 30 17.43 16.58 -46.49
N ASN A 31 17.57 15.52 -45.68
CA ASN A 31 16.46 14.94 -44.94
C ASN A 31 16.40 15.52 -43.53
N CYS A 32 15.17 15.76 -43.05
CA CYS A 32 14.92 16.04 -41.64
C CYS A 32 14.69 14.70 -40.93
N VAL A 33 15.45 14.45 -39.87
CA VAL A 33 15.37 13.21 -39.09
C VAL A 33 14.76 13.52 -37.74
N ASP A 34 13.74 12.73 -37.36
CA ASP A 34 13.11 12.84 -36.04
C ASP A 34 14.14 12.50 -34.94
N VAL A 35 14.26 13.36 -33.94
CA VAL A 35 15.14 13.15 -32.78
C VAL A 35 14.29 12.99 -31.53
N TYR A 36 14.57 11.98 -30.72
CA TYR A 36 13.80 11.71 -29.51
C TYR A 36 14.60 12.02 -28.25
N LEU A 37 13.90 12.43 -27.18
CA LEU A 37 14.50 12.64 -25.87
C LEU A 37 15.08 11.33 -25.31
N PRO A 38 16.21 11.39 -24.58
CA PRO A 38 16.90 10.20 -24.11
C PRO A 38 16.05 9.43 -23.10
N SER A 39 16.37 8.15 -22.91
CA SER A 39 15.60 7.25 -22.04
C SER A 39 15.64 7.59 -20.54
N THR A 40 16.46 8.56 -20.17
CA THR A 40 16.53 9.15 -18.82
C THR A 40 15.53 10.29 -18.62
N THR A 41 14.81 10.71 -19.67
CA THR A 41 13.86 11.83 -19.59
C THR A 41 12.52 11.34 -19.13
N VAL A 42 12.10 11.76 -17.93
CA VAL A 42 10.77 11.46 -17.40
C VAL A 42 9.73 12.26 -18.19
N CYS A 43 8.84 11.56 -18.88
CA CYS A 43 7.77 12.15 -19.69
C CYS A 43 6.42 12.15 -18.98
N ARG A 44 6.26 11.32 -17.96
CA ARG A 44 5.16 11.40 -17.01
C ARG A 44 5.68 11.09 -15.62
N ALA A 45 5.48 12.03 -14.70
CA ALA A 45 5.82 11.83 -13.29
C ALA A 45 4.85 10.84 -12.63
N SER A 46 5.36 10.13 -11.61
CA SER A 46 4.53 9.34 -10.71
C SER A 46 3.58 10.24 -9.91
N LYS A 47 2.34 9.78 -9.72
CA LYS A 47 1.27 10.42 -8.94
C LYS A 47 1.18 9.91 -7.50
N GLY A 48 2.02 8.96 -7.10
CA GLY A 48 1.97 8.39 -5.76
C GLY A 48 2.78 7.10 -5.62
N GLN A 49 2.76 6.51 -4.43
CA GLN A 49 3.56 5.32 -4.09
C GLN A 49 3.27 4.11 -4.99
N CYS A 50 2.05 3.99 -5.52
CA CYS A 50 1.61 2.88 -6.35
C CYS A 50 1.65 3.16 -7.86
N ASP A 51 2.30 4.26 -8.25
CA ASP A 51 2.40 4.71 -9.63
C ASP A 51 3.87 4.82 -10.06
N VAL A 52 4.20 4.33 -11.25
CA VAL A 52 5.59 4.29 -11.76
C VAL A 52 5.79 5.42 -12.75
N ALA A 53 6.77 6.29 -12.54
CA ALA A 53 7.09 7.32 -13.53
C ALA A 53 7.58 6.69 -14.85
N GLU A 54 7.06 7.12 -16.00
CA GLU A 54 7.57 6.70 -17.30
C GLU A 54 8.62 7.67 -17.81
N SER A 55 9.68 7.07 -18.33
CA SER A 55 10.69 7.76 -19.09
C SER A 55 10.57 7.44 -20.56
N CYS A 56 11.03 8.36 -21.40
CA CYS A 56 11.09 8.17 -22.84
C CYS A 56 11.85 6.88 -23.21
N THR A 57 11.61 6.36 -24.40
CA THR A 57 12.35 5.17 -24.85
C THR A 57 13.66 5.52 -25.56
N GLY A 58 13.85 6.80 -25.94
CA GLY A 58 14.92 7.22 -26.86
C GLY A 58 14.66 6.85 -28.32
N THR A 59 13.50 6.27 -28.63
CA THR A 59 13.16 5.74 -29.97
C THR A 59 11.77 6.15 -30.45
N SER A 60 11.04 6.94 -29.67
CA SER A 60 9.68 7.39 -29.95
C SER A 60 9.44 8.76 -29.33
N GLY A 61 8.66 9.61 -30.00
CA GLY A 61 8.20 10.89 -29.47
C GLY A 61 7.11 10.72 -28.40
N PHE A 62 6.45 9.56 -28.34
CA PHE A 62 5.41 9.29 -27.35
C PHE A 62 5.99 8.79 -26.02
N CYS A 63 5.42 9.25 -24.92
CA CYS A 63 5.64 8.64 -23.62
C CYS A 63 5.07 7.21 -23.61
N PRO A 64 5.73 6.23 -22.96
CA PRO A 64 5.16 4.90 -22.78
C PRO A 64 3.79 4.93 -22.10
N ALA A 65 3.03 3.85 -22.24
CA ALA A 65 1.77 3.69 -21.52
C ALA A 65 1.98 3.74 -20.00
N ASP A 66 0.97 4.29 -19.30
CA ASP A 66 0.92 4.43 -17.84
C ASP A 66 1.09 3.06 -17.15
N LYS A 67 2.08 2.95 -16.27
CA LYS A 67 2.42 1.73 -15.52
C LYS A 67 2.25 1.96 -14.03
N PHE A 68 1.68 0.96 -13.38
CA PHE A 68 1.49 0.94 -11.93
C PHE A 68 2.47 -0.03 -11.25
N ALA A 69 2.73 0.25 -9.97
CA ALA A 69 3.52 -0.64 -9.13
C ALA A 69 2.81 -1.99 -8.95
N SER A 70 3.57 -3.07 -8.74
CA SER A 70 2.98 -4.41 -8.56
C SER A 70 2.12 -4.49 -7.30
N SER A 71 1.20 -5.46 -7.25
CA SER A 71 0.35 -5.71 -6.07
C SER A 71 1.10 -6.20 -4.81
N THR A 72 2.42 -6.35 -4.91
CA THR A 72 3.33 -6.69 -3.81
C THR A 72 4.15 -5.49 -3.34
N THR A 73 3.99 -4.33 -3.96
CA THR A 73 4.67 -3.09 -3.57
C THR A 73 4.00 -2.52 -2.34
N THR A 74 4.78 -2.30 -1.28
CA THR A 74 4.30 -1.66 -0.04
C THR A 74 4.00 -0.18 -0.28
N CYS A 75 2.94 0.30 0.35
CA CYS A 75 2.54 1.70 0.36
C CYS A 75 2.07 2.11 1.77
N THR A 76 1.60 3.35 1.93
CA THR A 76 1.06 3.88 3.18
C THR A 76 -0.39 4.27 2.95
N GLY A 77 -1.29 3.47 3.49
CA GLY A 77 -2.73 3.64 3.38
C GLY A 77 -3.28 4.64 4.40
N THR A 78 -4.56 4.50 4.72
CA THR A 78 -5.27 5.41 5.63
C THR A 78 -5.33 4.88 7.06
N CYS A 79 -5.30 3.57 7.26
CA CYS A 79 -5.21 2.95 8.58
C CYS A 79 -3.73 2.68 8.89
N ASN A 80 -3.18 3.26 9.96
CA ASN A 80 -1.77 3.08 10.29
C ASN A 80 -1.56 2.96 11.81
N GLY A 81 -0.71 2.03 12.23
CA GLY A 81 -0.18 1.93 13.59
C GLY A 81 -1.13 1.36 14.64
N ASN A 82 -2.27 0.81 14.24
CA ASN A 82 -3.20 0.14 15.15
C ASN A 82 -2.79 -1.34 15.40
N PRO A 83 -3.25 -1.99 16.48
CA PRO A 83 -2.81 -3.35 16.83
C PRO A 83 -3.12 -4.44 15.79
N CYS A 84 -4.12 -4.22 14.93
CA CYS A 84 -4.52 -5.13 13.85
C CYS A 84 -4.18 -4.60 12.46
N ASP A 85 -3.35 -3.57 12.40
CA ASP A 85 -2.91 -2.95 11.16
C ASP A 85 -1.89 -3.83 10.44
N GLY A 86 -2.14 -4.09 9.15
CA GLY A 86 -1.28 -4.88 8.29
C GLY A 86 -0.29 -4.02 7.50
N VAL A 87 0.45 -4.64 6.59
CA VAL A 87 1.29 -3.89 5.64
C VAL A 87 0.46 -3.58 4.41
N ASP A 88 0.23 -2.31 4.14
CA ASP A 88 -0.53 -1.87 2.98
C ASP A 88 0.20 -2.15 1.69
N LEU A 89 -0.56 -2.53 0.67
CA LEU A 89 -0.02 -2.94 -0.61
C LEU A 89 -0.77 -2.24 -1.74
N CYS A 90 -0.04 -1.95 -2.81
CA CYS A 90 -0.65 -1.49 -4.05
C CYS A 90 -1.61 -2.55 -4.62
N ASP A 91 -2.58 -2.11 -5.43
CA ASP A 91 -3.52 -3.02 -6.12
C ASP A 91 -3.04 -3.49 -7.49
N GLY A 92 -1.98 -2.89 -8.04
CA GLY A 92 -1.57 -3.09 -9.44
C GLY A 92 -2.23 -2.12 -10.42
N ASN A 93 -3.02 -1.18 -9.93
CA ASN A 93 -3.83 -0.22 -10.69
C ASN A 93 -3.68 1.23 -10.18
N GLY A 94 -2.63 1.51 -9.41
CA GLY A 94 -2.28 2.86 -8.96
C GLY A 94 -2.82 3.23 -7.58
N ASN A 95 -3.56 2.35 -6.91
CA ASN A 95 -4.11 2.64 -5.58
C ASN A 95 -3.37 1.88 -4.49
N CYS A 96 -3.17 2.56 -3.36
CA CYS A 96 -2.74 1.91 -2.12
C CYS A 96 -3.97 1.34 -1.40
N VAL A 97 -3.89 0.09 -0.94
CA VAL A 97 -5.00 -0.59 -0.28
C VAL A 97 -4.60 -0.99 1.14
N ASP A 98 -5.40 -0.53 2.10
CA ASP A 98 -5.26 -0.90 3.51
C ASP A 98 -5.31 -2.43 3.68
N LYS A 99 -4.34 -3.00 4.39
CA LYS A 99 -4.33 -4.42 4.75
C LYS A 99 -4.45 -4.57 6.26
N TYR A 100 -5.08 -5.67 6.68
CA TYR A 100 -5.31 -5.95 8.09
C TYR A 100 -4.73 -7.31 8.46
N LEU A 101 -4.28 -7.43 9.71
CA LEU A 101 -3.79 -8.69 10.26
C LEU A 101 -4.92 -9.73 10.28
N PRO A 102 -4.61 -11.02 10.06
CA PRO A 102 -5.62 -12.08 9.97
C PRO A 102 -6.36 -12.24 11.30
N SER A 103 -7.58 -12.81 11.23
CA SER A 103 -8.43 -12.97 12.42
C SER A 103 -7.91 -13.93 13.48
N SER A 104 -6.84 -14.66 13.18
CA SER A 104 -6.08 -15.47 14.14
C SER A 104 -5.08 -14.65 14.97
N THR A 105 -4.89 -13.36 14.68
CA THR A 105 -3.92 -12.51 15.37
C THR A 105 -4.53 -11.97 16.65
N VAL A 106 -4.03 -12.41 17.81
CA VAL A 106 -4.41 -11.85 19.11
C VAL A 106 -3.84 -10.43 19.24
N CYS A 107 -4.71 -9.45 19.38
CA CYS A 107 -4.35 -8.03 19.50
C CYS A 107 -4.46 -7.50 20.93
N ARG A 108 -5.18 -8.22 21.80
CA ARG A 108 -5.14 -8.02 23.25
C ARG A 108 -5.12 -9.38 23.95
N ALA A 109 -4.09 -9.61 24.75
CA ALA A 109 -4.00 -10.81 25.56
C ALA A 109 -4.95 -10.73 26.76
N SER A 110 -5.45 -11.89 27.20
CA SER A 110 -6.21 -12.03 28.44
C SER A 110 -5.35 -11.69 29.67
N LYS A 111 -5.93 -10.97 30.62
CA LYS A 111 -5.35 -10.63 31.93
C LYS A 111 -5.76 -11.59 33.05
N GLY A 112 -6.58 -12.61 32.77
CA GLY A 112 -7.06 -13.55 33.78
C GLY A 112 -8.17 -14.48 33.30
N GLN A 113 -8.61 -15.40 34.15
CA GLN A 113 -9.59 -16.43 33.79
C GLN A 113 -10.95 -15.87 33.32
N CYS A 114 -11.30 -14.66 33.76
CA CYS A 114 -12.55 -13.99 33.41
C CYS A 114 -12.39 -12.94 32.30
N ASP A 115 -11.20 -12.83 31.71
CA ASP A 115 -10.88 -11.89 30.64
C ASP A 115 -10.69 -12.63 29.31
N ILE A 116 -11.46 -12.30 28.28
CA ILE A 116 -11.43 -13.01 27.00
C ILE A 116 -10.40 -12.32 26.10
N PRO A 117 -9.39 -13.02 25.54
CA PRO A 117 -8.46 -12.37 24.62
C PRO A 117 -9.17 -11.95 23.32
N GLU A 118 -8.86 -10.76 22.80
CA GLU A 118 -9.37 -10.31 21.50
C GLU A 118 -8.38 -10.59 20.37
N SER A 119 -8.94 -11.08 19.28
CA SER A 119 -8.24 -11.22 18.01
C SER A 119 -8.76 -10.21 17.00
N CYS A 120 -7.90 -9.86 16.04
CA CYS A 120 -8.25 -9.02 14.92
C CYS A 120 -9.46 -9.57 14.16
N THR A 121 -10.18 -8.70 13.44
CA THR A 121 -11.31 -9.14 12.62
C THR A 121 -10.89 -9.59 11.22
N GLY A 122 -9.68 -9.22 10.78
CA GLY A 122 -9.24 -9.34 9.37
C GLY A 122 -9.78 -8.25 8.44
N THR A 123 -10.56 -7.30 8.97
CA THR A 123 -11.25 -6.25 8.19
C THR A 123 -11.08 -4.84 8.75
N SER A 124 -10.35 -4.70 9.85
CA SER A 124 -10.12 -3.44 10.56
C SER A 124 -8.72 -3.45 11.18
N GLY A 125 -8.06 -2.29 11.19
CA GLY A 125 -6.79 -2.10 11.89
C GLY A 125 -6.96 -2.02 13.41
N PHE A 126 -8.17 -1.77 13.90
CA PHE A 126 -8.45 -1.70 15.34
C PHE A 126 -8.68 -3.08 15.95
N CYS A 127 -8.13 -3.29 17.14
CA CYS A 127 -8.50 -4.43 17.98
C CYS A 127 -9.96 -4.26 18.44
N PRO A 128 -10.78 -5.33 18.48
CA PRO A 128 -12.12 -5.27 19.05
C PRO A 128 -12.13 -4.73 20.49
N THR A 129 -13.30 -4.28 20.94
CA THR A 129 -13.49 -3.82 22.32
C THR A 129 -13.23 -4.97 23.30
N ASP A 130 -12.64 -4.65 24.44
CA ASP A 130 -12.37 -5.59 25.54
C ASP A 130 -13.67 -6.31 25.98
N THR A 131 -13.67 -7.64 25.94
CA THR A 131 -14.78 -8.48 26.32
C THR A 131 -14.43 -9.40 27.49
N PHE A 132 -15.40 -9.63 28.36
CA PHE A 132 -15.23 -10.43 29.56
C PHE A 132 -16.12 -11.66 29.53
N ALA A 133 -15.67 -12.70 30.23
CA ALA A 133 -16.44 -13.92 30.39
C ALA A 133 -17.77 -13.64 31.11
N SER A 134 -18.83 -14.36 30.74
CA SER A 134 -20.16 -14.16 31.32
C SER A 134 -20.14 -14.44 32.82
N SER A 135 -21.13 -13.90 33.56
CA SER A 135 -21.24 -14.12 35.00
C SER A 135 -21.59 -15.55 35.43
N THR A 136 -21.68 -16.47 34.48
CA THR A 136 -21.89 -17.90 34.70
C THR A 136 -20.63 -18.71 34.42
N THR A 137 -19.54 -18.04 34.02
CA THR A 137 -18.25 -18.69 33.75
C THR A 137 -17.57 -18.97 35.07
N THR A 138 -17.24 -20.24 35.32
CA THR A 138 -16.48 -20.65 36.51
C THR A 138 -15.05 -20.12 36.44
N CYS A 139 -14.55 -19.68 37.57
CA CYS A 139 -13.17 -19.30 37.76
C CYS A 139 -12.63 -19.94 39.06
N THR A 140 -11.40 -19.62 39.43
CA THR A 140 -10.75 -20.10 40.66
C THR A 140 -10.30 -18.89 41.47
N GLY A 141 -11.01 -18.62 42.54
CA GLY A 141 -10.79 -17.55 43.49
C GLY A 141 -9.66 -17.87 44.47
N THR A 142 -9.56 -17.11 45.55
CA THR A 142 -8.48 -17.25 46.53
C THR A 142 -8.80 -18.17 47.71
N CYS A 143 -10.08 -18.45 48.01
CA CYS A 143 -10.49 -19.19 49.22
C CYS A 143 -10.90 -20.65 48.96
N ASN A 144 -10.21 -21.34 48.05
CA ASN A 144 -10.57 -22.70 47.66
C ASN A 144 -10.44 -23.74 48.80
N ASN A 145 -11.30 -24.75 48.81
CA ASN A 145 -11.28 -25.95 49.67
C ASN A 145 -11.64 -25.71 51.15
N ASN A 146 -12.47 -24.71 51.44
CA ASN A 146 -13.02 -24.50 52.79
C ASN A 146 -14.47 -25.04 52.90
N PRO A 147 -15.00 -25.32 54.12
CA PRO A 147 -16.32 -25.93 54.28
C PRO A 147 -17.52 -25.07 53.80
N CYS A 148 -17.30 -23.78 53.56
CA CYS A 148 -18.29 -22.81 53.09
C CYS A 148 -17.95 -22.27 51.69
N ASP A 149 -17.00 -22.91 51.00
CA ASP A 149 -16.51 -22.49 49.69
C ASP A 149 -17.58 -22.69 48.61
N GLY A 150 -17.92 -21.59 47.94
CA GLY A 150 -18.86 -21.56 46.84
C GLY A 150 -18.21 -21.99 45.52
N GLN A 151 -18.98 -21.94 44.44
CA GLN A 151 -18.39 -21.96 43.11
C GLN A 151 -18.03 -20.52 42.74
N ASP A 152 -16.75 -20.23 42.52
CA ASP A 152 -16.34 -18.91 42.05
C ASP A 152 -16.83 -18.68 40.62
N LEU A 153 -17.39 -17.50 40.38
CA LEU A 153 -17.93 -17.09 39.09
C LEU A 153 -17.37 -15.75 38.67
N CYS A 154 -17.20 -15.56 37.36
CA CYS A 154 -16.87 -14.26 36.83
C CYS A 154 -18.00 -13.24 37.11
N ASP A 155 -17.69 -11.95 37.16
CA ASP A 155 -18.68 -10.87 37.35
C ASP A 155 -19.20 -10.23 36.05
N GLY A 156 -18.73 -10.71 34.89
CA GLY A 156 -18.97 -10.07 33.60
C GLY A 156 -18.13 -8.82 33.33
N LYS A 157 -17.15 -8.51 34.19
CA LYS A 157 -16.27 -7.35 34.11
C LYS A 157 -14.77 -7.72 34.25
N GLY A 158 -14.47 -9.00 34.10
CA GLY A 158 -13.10 -9.51 34.11
C GLY A 158 -12.59 -9.97 35.49
N ASN A 159 -13.42 -9.90 36.54
CA ASN A 159 -13.02 -10.35 37.87
C ASN A 159 -13.64 -11.71 38.20
N CYS A 160 -12.86 -12.54 38.88
CA CYS A 160 -13.36 -13.75 39.53
C CYS A 160 -13.91 -13.37 40.91
N VAL A 161 -15.15 -13.77 41.20
CA VAL A 161 -15.84 -13.50 42.46
C VAL A 161 -16.09 -14.82 43.18
N ASP A 162 -15.71 -14.82 44.45
CA ASP A 162 -15.89 -15.87 45.47
C ASP A 162 -17.20 -15.62 46.24
#